data_AF-A0A4Q8ALI1-F1
#
_entry.id   AF-A0A4Q8ALI1-F1
#
_cell.length_a   1.000
_cell.length_b   1.000
_cell.length_c   1.000
_cell.angle_alpha   90.00
_cell.angle_beta   90.00
_cell.angle_gamma   90.00
#
_symmetry.space_group_name_H-M   'P 1'
#
loop_
_entity.id
_entity.type
_entity.pdbx_description
1 polymer ?
#
loop_
_entity_poly.entity_id
_entity_poly.type
_entity_poly.pdbx_seq_one_letter_code
_entity_poly.pdbx_strand_id
1 'polypeptide(L)'
;MNKVEVGQVLTIASGFDRFITVDRVTTEAWFLALGGVDYADAQAATVAHFTGPLAKETFSVRHILNAVAVSSRTSQAAIEADVRSAKARGLIEASWPARTPLPADAADALYTLREGERRAAAERFEFDQIEGVPVDVGEVGMRA
;
A
#
# COMPACT_ATOMS: atom_id res chain seq x y z
N MET A 1 -6.06 -2.27 -11.42
CA MET A 1 -6.27 -3.24 -12.53
C MET A 1 -7.68 -3.11 -13.07
N ASN A 2 -7.90 -3.45 -14.34
CA ASN A 2 -9.22 -3.44 -14.99
C ASN A 2 -9.99 -4.77 -14.80
N LYS A 3 -11.27 -4.82 -15.19
CA LYS A 3 -12.11 -6.03 -15.03
C LYS A 3 -11.57 -7.26 -15.76
N VAL A 4 -10.95 -7.09 -16.92
CA VAL A 4 -10.39 -8.19 -17.72
C VAL A 4 -9.20 -8.81 -16.97
N GLU A 5 -8.32 -7.97 -16.44
CA GLU A 5 -7.18 -8.36 -15.60
C GLU A 5 -7.63 -9.10 -14.33
N VAL A 6 -8.71 -8.67 -13.67
CA VAL A 6 -9.30 -9.40 -12.54
C VAL A 6 -9.77 -10.79 -12.96
N GLY A 7 -10.45 -10.90 -14.10
CA GLY A 7 -10.86 -12.19 -14.66
C GLY A 7 -9.67 -13.10 -14.96
N GLN A 8 -8.56 -12.55 -15.44
CA GLN A 8 -7.31 -13.30 -15.66
C GLN A 8 -6.72 -13.81 -14.34
N VAL A 9 -6.66 -12.98 -13.29
CA VAL A 9 -6.21 -13.40 -11.95
C VAL A 9 -7.08 -14.53 -11.40
N LEU A 10 -8.41 -14.39 -11.48
CA LEU A 10 -9.35 -15.42 -11.05
C LEU A 10 -9.21 -16.72 -11.86
N THR A 11 -8.95 -16.62 -13.16
CA THR A 11 -8.70 -17.78 -14.03
C THR A 11 -7.43 -18.51 -13.59
N ILE A 12 -6.34 -17.79 -13.31
CA ILE A 12 -5.11 -18.38 -12.78
C ILE A 12 -5.41 -19.09 -11.45
N ALA A 13 -6.11 -18.43 -10.53
CA ALA A 13 -6.45 -18.99 -9.23
C ALA A 13 -7.33 -20.24 -9.34
N SER A 14 -8.28 -20.27 -10.29
CA SER A 14 -9.13 -21.44 -10.56
C SER A 14 -8.36 -22.68 -11.04
N GLY A 15 -7.17 -22.49 -11.60
CA GLY A 15 -6.26 -23.59 -11.96
C GLY A 15 -5.65 -24.29 -10.74
N PHE A 16 -5.58 -23.60 -9.59
CA PHE A 16 -5.08 -24.16 -8.33
C PHE A 16 -6.22 -24.60 -7.39
N ASP A 17 -7.34 -23.87 -7.40
CA ASP A 17 -8.49 -24.14 -6.54
C ASP A 17 -9.79 -24.20 -7.36
N ARG A 18 -10.34 -25.42 -7.45
CA ARG A 18 -11.60 -25.70 -8.17
C ARG A 18 -12.83 -24.98 -7.60
N PHE A 19 -12.75 -24.43 -6.38
CA PHE A 19 -13.84 -23.70 -5.76
C PHE A 19 -13.90 -22.23 -6.20
N ILE A 20 -12.85 -21.73 -6.87
CA ILE A 20 -12.83 -20.39 -7.43
C ILE A 20 -13.61 -20.39 -8.73
N THR A 21 -14.73 -19.68 -8.73
CA THR A 21 -15.61 -19.56 -9.89
C THR A 21 -15.32 -18.27 -10.64
N VAL A 22 -15.09 -18.37 -11.95
CA VAL A 22 -14.88 -17.20 -12.82
C VAL A 22 -16.20 -16.84 -13.47
N ASP A 23 -17.04 -16.12 -12.74
CA ASP A 23 -18.30 -15.58 -13.25
C ASP A 23 -18.33 -14.05 -13.16
N ARG A 24 -19.36 -13.46 -13.76
CA ARG A 24 -19.53 -12.01 -13.81
C ARG A 24 -19.61 -11.38 -12.41
N VAL A 25 -20.39 -11.98 -11.51
CA VAL A 25 -20.65 -11.43 -10.17
C VAL A 25 -19.36 -11.46 -9.34
N THR A 26 -18.65 -12.59 -9.38
CA THR A 26 -17.36 -12.77 -8.69
C THR A 26 -16.30 -11.82 -9.23
N THR A 27 -16.20 -11.68 -10.55
CA THR A 27 -15.27 -10.73 -11.20
C THR A 27 -15.60 -9.28 -10.83
N GLU A 28 -16.87 -8.90 -10.81
CA GLU A 28 -17.30 -7.56 -10.41
C GLU A 28 -16.99 -7.28 -8.93
N ALA A 29 -17.24 -8.23 -8.04
CA ALA A 29 -16.92 -8.10 -6.62
C ALA A 29 -15.41 -7.94 -6.38
N TRP A 30 -14.58 -8.71 -7.07
CA TRP A 30 -13.12 -8.62 -6.96
C TRP A 30 -12.58 -7.33 -7.58
N PHE A 31 -13.17 -6.86 -8.66
CA PHE A 31 -12.80 -5.59 -9.28
C PHE A 31 -13.03 -4.40 -8.34
N LEU A 32 -14.12 -4.40 -7.56
CA LEU A 32 -14.35 -3.36 -6.55
C LEU A 32 -13.26 -3.32 -5.48
N ALA A 33 -12.71 -4.49 -5.10
CA ALA A 33 -11.66 -4.59 -4.10
C ALA A 33 -10.25 -4.34 -4.66
N LEU A 34 -9.98 -4.73 -5.92
CA LEU A 34 -8.65 -4.70 -6.52
C LEU A 34 -8.43 -3.55 -7.50
N GLY A 35 -9.39 -2.63 -7.68
CA GLY A 35 -9.32 -1.56 -8.67
C GLY A 35 -8.02 -0.74 -8.63
N GLY A 36 -7.47 -0.49 -7.43
CA GLY A 36 -6.21 0.22 -7.23
C GLY A 36 -4.93 -0.63 -7.22
N VAL A 37 -5.03 -1.95 -7.38
CA VAL A 37 -3.89 -2.87 -7.35
C VAL A 37 -3.34 -3.08 -8.77
N ASP A 38 -2.02 -3.14 -8.91
CA ASP A 38 -1.38 -3.46 -10.19
C ASP A 38 -1.59 -4.94 -10.58
N TYR A 39 -1.77 -5.22 -11.87
CA TYR A 39 -2.04 -6.57 -12.34
C TYR A 39 -0.86 -7.53 -12.08
N ALA A 40 0.38 -7.09 -12.31
CA ALA A 40 1.56 -7.94 -12.13
C ALA A 40 1.74 -8.30 -10.65
N ASP A 41 1.52 -7.34 -9.74
CA ASP A 41 1.59 -7.58 -8.30
C ASP A 41 0.51 -8.56 -7.84
N ALA A 42 -0.71 -8.42 -8.36
CA ALA A 42 -1.81 -9.34 -8.03
C ALA A 42 -1.58 -10.75 -8.58
N GLN A 43 -1.03 -10.87 -9.78
CA GLN A 43 -0.64 -12.15 -10.35
C GLN A 43 0.44 -12.83 -9.48
N ALA A 44 1.49 -12.08 -9.13
CA ALA A 44 2.57 -12.59 -8.28
C ALA A 44 2.04 -13.03 -6.91
N ALA A 45 1.20 -12.22 -6.28
CA ALA A 45 0.56 -12.55 -5.00
C ALA A 45 -0.31 -13.81 -5.08
N THR A 46 -1.05 -13.98 -6.18
CA THR A 46 -1.91 -15.15 -6.42
C THR A 46 -1.07 -16.42 -6.52
N VAL A 47 -0.02 -16.41 -7.34
CA VAL A 47 0.87 -17.57 -7.47
C VAL A 47 1.57 -17.87 -6.14
N ALA A 48 2.08 -16.84 -5.47
CA ALA A 48 2.78 -16.97 -4.19
C ALA A 48 1.90 -17.58 -3.09
N HIS A 49 0.58 -17.32 -3.08
CA HIS A 49 -0.35 -17.97 -2.16
C HIS A 49 -0.35 -19.48 -2.34
N PHE A 50 -0.54 -19.95 -3.58
CA PHE A 50 -0.68 -21.37 -3.89
C PHE A 50 0.64 -22.15 -3.88
N THR A 51 1.78 -21.48 -4.06
CA THR A 51 3.10 -22.12 -3.96
C THR A 51 3.76 -21.90 -2.59
N GLY A 52 3.15 -21.08 -1.74
CA GLY A 52 3.73 -20.63 -0.48
C GLY A 52 3.28 -21.43 0.75
N PRO A 53 3.68 -21.00 1.95
CA PRO A 53 3.34 -21.67 3.20
C PRO A 53 1.82 -21.65 3.49
N LEU A 54 1.07 -20.73 2.89
CA LEU A 54 -0.38 -20.58 3.05
C LEU A 54 -1.20 -21.36 2.01
N ALA A 55 -0.57 -22.21 1.18
CA ALA A 55 -1.24 -22.90 0.08
C ALA A 55 -2.43 -23.80 0.49
N LYS A 56 -2.50 -24.18 1.77
CA LYS A 56 -3.62 -24.98 2.33
C LYS A 56 -4.83 -24.13 2.73
N GLU A 57 -4.68 -22.81 2.79
CA GLU A 57 -5.75 -21.89 3.15
C GLU A 57 -6.61 -21.53 1.93
N THR A 58 -7.91 -21.35 2.17
CA THR A 58 -8.84 -20.88 1.15
C THR A 58 -8.40 -19.53 0.61
N PHE A 59 -8.14 -19.48 -0.69
CA PHE A 59 -7.72 -18.24 -1.34
C PHE A 59 -8.86 -17.23 -1.37
N SER A 60 -8.51 -15.96 -1.23
CA SER A 60 -9.47 -14.85 -1.21
C SER A 60 -8.76 -13.55 -1.52
N VAL A 61 -9.53 -12.53 -1.87
CA VAL A 61 -9.02 -11.20 -2.25
C VAL A 61 -8.10 -10.58 -1.18
N ARG A 62 -8.32 -10.91 0.10
CA ARG A 62 -7.50 -10.46 1.23
C ARG A 62 -6.03 -10.85 1.06
N HIS A 63 -5.76 -12.03 0.53
CA HIS A 63 -4.39 -12.54 0.37
C HIS A 63 -3.61 -11.70 -0.64
N ILE A 64 -4.25 -11.30 -1.73
CA ILE A 64 -3.67 -10.36 -2.71
C ILE A 64 -3.39 -9.02 -2.04
N LEU A 65 -4.39 -8.43 -1.38
CA LEU A 65 -4.24 -7.12 -0.74
C LEU A 65 -3.13 -7.11 0.32
N ASN A 66 -3.04 -8.15 1.13
CA ASN A 66 -1.99 -8.29 2.14
C ASN A 66 -0.61 -8.44 1.50
N ALA A 67 -0.47 -9.29 0.49
CA ALA A 67 0.80 -9.49 -0.21
C ALA A 67 1.27 -8.21 -0.91
N VAL A 68 0.36 -7.47 -1.53
CA VAL A 68 0.64 -6.17 -2.17
C VAL A 68 1.02 -5.12 -1.12
N ALA A 69 0.32 -5.06 0.01
CA ALA A 69 0.67 -4.16 1.10
C ALA A 69 2.06 -4.46 1.66
N VAL A 70 2.42 -5.73 1.83
CA VAL A 70 3.77 -6.16 2.26
C VAL A 70 4.81 -5.84 1.19
N SER A 71 4.55 -6.17 -0.08
CA SER A 71 5.43 -5.89 -1.22
C SER A 71 5.68 -4.40 -1.40
N SER A 72 4.64 -3.57 -1.24
CA SER A 72 4.78 -2.11 -1.30
C SER A 72 5.72 -1.58 -0.22
N ARG A 73 5.71 -2.17 0.98
CA ARG A 73 6.63 -1.84 2.09
C ARG A 73 8.05 -2.39 1.89
N THR A 74 8.24 -3.39 1.03
CA THR A 74 9.55 -3.98 0.73
C THR A 74 10.12 -3.58 -0.63
N SER A 75 9.38 -2.82 -1.44
CA SER A 75 9.85 -2.31 -2.73
C SER A 75 11.08 -1.41 -2.56
N GLN A 76 12.02 -1.43 -3.53
CA GLN A 76 13.20 -0.57 -3.46
C GLN A 76 12.84 0.92 -3.35
N ALA A 77 11.74 1.34 -3.97
CA ALA A 77 11.26 2.72 -3.88
C ALA A 77 10.77 3.07 -2.47
N ALA A 78 10.08 2.15 -1.78
CA ALA A 78 9.66 2.36 -0.40
C ALA A 78 10.85 2.34 0.56
N ILE A 79 11.81 1.42 0.36
CA ILE A 79 13.07 1.40 1.11
C ILE A 79 13.81 2.74 0.92
N GLU A 80 13.92 3.25 -0.31
CA GLU A 80 14.55 4.54 -0.58
C GLU A 80 13.81 5.71 0.08
N ALA A 81 12.47 5.69 0.07
CA ALA A 81 11.66 6.71 0.73
C ALA A 81 11.86 6.68 2.27
N ASP A 82 11.91 5.49 2.85
CA ASP A 82 12.14 5.28 4.28
C ASP A 82 13.56 5.69 4.68
N VAL A 83 14.58 5.29 3.91
CA VAL A 83 15.98 5.70 4.11
C VAL A 83 16.13 7.22 4.00
N ARG A 84 15.51 7.85 2.99
CA ARG A 84 15.52 9.32 2.84
C ARG A 84 14.88 10.00 4.04
N SER A 85 13.74 9.49 4.49
CA SER A 85 12.99 10.02 5.63
C SER A 85 13.76 9.85 6.94
N ALA A 86 14.42 8.71 7.15
CA ALA A 86 15.24 8.42 8.31
C ALA A 86 16.50 9.29 8.36
N LYS A 87 17.18 9.51 7.22
CA LYS A 87 18.31 10.45 7.11
C LYS A 87 17.90 11.88 7.47
N ALA A 88 16.78 12.36 6.92
CA ALA A 88 16.29 13.70 7.19
C ALA A 88 15.97 13.94 8.67
N ARG A 89 15.63 12.87 9.41
CA ARG A 89 15.29 12.89 10.83
C ARG A 89 16.46 12.51 11.75
N GLY A 90 17.65 12.26 11.18
CA GLY A 90 18.85 11.89 11.95
C GLY A 90 18.77 10.51 12.61
N LEU A 91 17.88 9.62 12.15
CA LEU A 91 17.72 8.27 12.70
C LEU A 91 18.81 7.30 12.22
N ILE A 92 19.48 7.63 11.12
CA ILE A 92 20.60 6.86 10.56
C ILE A 92 21.66 7.82 10.02
N GLU A 93 22.87 7.32 9.79
CA GLU A 93 23.96 8.08 9.17
C GLU A 93 23.69 8.46 7.70
N ALA A 94 24.24 9.60 7.27
CA ALA A 94 24.09 10.10 5.90
C ALA A 94 24.71 9.15 4.85
N SER A 95 25.73 8.37 5.24
CA SER A 95 26.40 7.36 4.42
C SER A 95 25.56 6.11 4.18
N TRP A 96 24.45 5.90 4.89
CA TRP A 96 23.63 4.69 4.75
C TRP A 96 23.16 4.51 3.30
N PRO A 97 23.29 3.32 2.69
CA PRO A 97 22.91 3.13 1.30
C PRO A 97 21.39 3.33 1.07
N ALA A 98 21.02 4.00 -0.02
CA ALA A 98 19.63 4.37 -0.29
C ALA A 98 18.68 3.17 -0.44
N ARG A 99 19.19 2.04 -0.93
CA ARG A 99 18.40 0.82 -1.23
C ARG A 99 18.55 -0.28 -0.20
N THR A 100 19.23 0.01 0.91
CA THR A 100 19.41 -0.95 1.99
C THR A 100 18.31 -0.73 3.02
N PRO A 101 17.56 -1.79 3.41
CA PRO A 101 16.56 -1.68 4.47
C PRO A 101 17.09 -1.00 5.72
N LEU A 102 16.20 -0.28 6.41
CA LEU A 102 16.56 0.36 7.66
C LEU A 102 16.90 -0.68 8.74
N PRO A 103 17.82 -0.35 9.67
CA PRO A 103 17.92 -1.03 10.94
C PRO A 103 16.57 -1.09 11.66
N ALA A 104 16.30 -2.17 12.39
CA ALA A 104 14.99 -2.40 13.02
C ALA A 104 14.59 -1.27 14.00
N ASP A 105 15.55 -0.80 14.80
CA ASP A 105 15.39 0.33 15.73
C ASP A 105 15.07 1.65 15.00
N ALA A 106 15.73 1.93 13.87
CA ALA A 106 15.45 3.12 13.06
C ALA A 106 14.08 3.03 12.35
N ALA A 107 13.67 1.83 11.93
CA ALA A 107 12.35 1.59 11.35
C ALA A 107 11.23 1.80 12.38
N ASP A 108 11.41 1.28 13.61
CA ASP A 108 10.45 1.45 14.70
C ASP A 108 10.33 2.90 15.15
N ALA A 109 11.45 3.62 15.23
CA ALA A 109 11.47 5.05 15.52
C ALA A 109 10.74 5.87 14.43
N LEU A 110 11.00 5.55 13.16
CA LEU A 110 10.32 6.21 12.03
C LEU A 110 8.82 5.91 12.01
N TYR A 111 8.41 4.69 12.33
CA TYR A 111 7.01 4.31 12.46
C TYR A 111 6.32 5.11 13.58
N THR A 112 6.94 5.19 14.75
CA THR A 112 6.42 5.94 15.90
C THR A 112 6.23 7.42 15.57
N LEU A 113 7.19 8.03 14.86
CA LEU A 113 7.08 9.42 14.41
C LEU A 113 5.93 9.61 13.42
N ARG A 114 5.78 8.71 12.44
CA ARG A 114 4.69 8.78 11.44
C ARG A 114 3.32 8.62 12.08
N GLU A 115 3.16 7.75 13.06
CA GLU A 115 1.91 7.63 13.81
C GLU A 115 1.61 8.88 14.63
N GLY A 116 2.62 9.49 15.26
CA GLY A 116 2.49 10.78 15.93
C GLY A 116 2.05 11.90 14.98
N GLU A 117 2.69 12.01 13.81
CA GLU A 117 2.34 12.97 12.76
C GLU A 117 0.91 12.74 12.24
N ARG A 118 0.49 11.48 12.03
CA ARG A 118 -0.87 11.16 11.56
C ARG A 118 -1.92 11.51 12.61
N ARG A 119 -1.67 11.20 13.88
CA ARG A 119 -2.58 11.54 14.99
C ARG A 119 -2.69 13.06 15.14
N ALA A 120 -1.58 13.79 15.10
CA ALA A 120 -1.58 15.25 15.18
C ALA A 120 -2.29 15.90 13.97
N ALA A 121 -2.15 15.33 12.77
CA ALA A 121 -2.87 15.80 11.59
C ALA A 121 -4.39 15.55 11.69
N ALA A 122 -4.80 14.40 12.22
CA ALA A 122 -6.21 14.10 12.47
C ALA A 122 -6.81 15.03 13.53
N GLU A 123 -6.09 15.29 14.63
CA GLU A 123 -6.51 16.23 15.68
C GLU A 123 -6.61 17.67 15.16
N ARG A 124 -5.68 18.14 14.32
CA ARG A 124 -5.78 19.46 13.67
C ARG A 124 -6.99 19.56 12.73
N PHE A 125 -7.26 18.51 11.97
CA PHE A 125 -8.41 18.47 11.07
C PHE A 125 -9.74 18.46 11.84
N GLU A 126 -9.78 17.85 13.02
CA GLU A 126 -10.93 17.88 13.92
C GLU A 126 -11.15 19.28 14.55
N PHE A 127 -10.06 19.98 14.90
CA PHE A 127 -10.12 21.37 15.37
C PHE A 127 -10.52 22.36 14.27
N ASP A 128 -10.04 22.20 13.03
CA ASP A 128 -10.38 23.09 11.89
C ASP A 128 -11.87 22.97 11.44
N GLN A 129 -12.60 21.95 11.89
CA GLN A 129 -14.05 21.84 11.66
C GLN A 129 -14.89 22.61 12.70
N ILE A 130 -14.27 23.10 13.77
CA ILE A 130 -14.91 23.91 14.81
C ILE A 130 -14.45 25.36 14.62
N GLU A 131 -15.38 26.22 14.20
CA GLU A 131 -15.22 27.68 13.96
C GLU A 131 -14.65 28.13 12.59
N GLY A 132 -15.54 28.27 11.60
CA GLY A 132 -16.04 29.58 11.15
C GLY A 132 -15.09 30.67 10.64
N VAL A 133 -13.77 30.44 10.52
CA VAL A 133 -12.83 31.44 10.01
C VAL A 133 -12.41 31.07 8.59
N PRO A 134 -12.61 31.94 7.58
CA PRO A 134 -12.17 31.68 6.23
C PRO A 134 -10.65 31.48 6.21
N VAL A 135 -10.20 30.36 5.63
CA VAL A 135 -8.79 30.12 5.34
C VAL A 135 -8.37 31.19 4.31
N ASP A 136 -7.59 32.17 4.75
CA ASP A 136 -6.95 33.17 3.87
C ASP A 136 -5.86 32.49 3.05
N VAL A 137 -6.26 31.91 1.92
CA VAL A 137 -5.37 31.46 0.85
C VAL A 137 -4.88 32.70 0.12
N GLY A 138 -3.79 33.28 0.62
CA GLY A 138 -3.16 34.48 0.07
C GLY A 138 -3.07 34.48 -1.45
N GLU A 139 -3.31 35.65 -2.04
CA GLU A 139 -3.43 35.87 -3.49
C GLU A 139 -2.26 35.24 -4.26
N VAL A 140 -2.59 34.21 -5.05
CA VAL A 140 -1.68 33.65 -6.05
C VAL A 140 -1.51 34.69 -7.15
N GLY A 141 -0.40 35.43 -7.10
CA GLY A 141 -0.04 36.44 -8.08
C GLY A 141 0.00 35.88 -9.50
N MET A 142 -1.00 36.23 -10.31
CA MET A 142 -0.89 36.16 -11.77
C MET A 142 0.14 37.21 -12.21
N ARG A 143 1.31 36.74 -12.65
CA ARG A 143 2.23 37.59 -13.42
C ARG A 143 1.70 37.73 -14.85
N ALA A 144 1.65 38.99 -15.27
CA ALA A 144 1.32 39.48 -16.61
C ALA A 144 2.30 39.00 -17.68
#